data_AF-A0A4R8Q6S1-F1
#
_entry.id   AF-A0A4R8Q6S1-F1
#
_cell.length_a   1.000
_cell.length_b   1.000
_cell.length_c   1.000
_cell.angle_alpha   90.00
_cell.angle_beta   90.00
_cell.angle_gamma   90.00
#
_symmetry.space_group_name_H-M   'P 1'
#
loop_
_entity.id
_entity.type
_entity.pdbx_description
1 polymer ?
#
loop_
_entity_poly.entity_id
_entity_poly.type
_entity_poly.pdbx_seq_one_letter_code
_entity_poly.pdbx_strand_id
1 'polypeptide(L)'
;MASAIVSAHPLPVLPEGWSAEKDFKTVGQVSSATQRSLEPVGPHFLAHARRARHKRTFSEDDRIQAQEAAKKVENDDDSDISEPEDPMMLQRDAKDWKSQDHYQVLGITKYRWKATEDQIKRAHRKKVLKHHPDKKAAAGVVDDDNFFKCIQKATEVLLDPVKRRQYDSVDERADVDPPTKKQLAKGNFYKLWGSVFKAEGRFSNNQPVPPFGDDKSSKDEVEDFYNFWYNFDSWRTFEYLDEDVPDDNENRDQKRHTERKNANARKKKKAEDNARLRKLLDDCSAVDERIKRFRQEANAAKNKKRLEKEAAEKKALEEAQLKKEAEEKATKEAEEKAKTDREASKKAKEAAKNAVKKNKRVLKGSVKDANYFASGDASAATIDAVLSDVELVQGKIDADEIAALAGQLNGLKVADEIRGVWSEEVKRLIAAGKLKDGDAKSLVQ
;
A
#
# COMPACT_ATOMS: atom_id res chain seq x y z
N MET A 1 27.74 40.12 -64.64
CA MET A 1 27.17 39.28 -65.72
C MET A 1 26.15 38.36 -65.06
N ALA A 2 24.86 38.68 -65.14
CA ALA A 2 23.82 37.82 -64.56
C ALA A 2 23.54 36.67 -65.54
N SER A 3 23.99 35.46 -65.20
CA SER A 3 23.63 34.25 -65.96
C SER A 3 22.24 33.79 -65.54
N ALA A 4 21.29 33.84 -66.47
CA ALA A 4 19.99 33.21 -66.29
C ALA A 4 20.16 31.69 -66.46
N ILE A 5 19.90 30.93 -65.39
CA ILE A 5 19.86 29.46 -65.46
C ILE A 5 18.47 29.09 -65.96
N VAL A 6 18.38 28.61 -67.21
CA VAL A 6 17.13 28.08 -67.77
C VAL A 6 17.10 26.58 -67.54
N SER A 7 16.31 26.13 -66.55
CA SER A 7 16.05 24.71 -66.32
C SER A 7 14.93 24.26 -67.25
N ALA A 8 15.27 23.51 -68.30
CA ALA A 8 14.28 22.87 -69.17
C ALA A 8 13.70 21.65 -68.45
N HIS A 9 12.53 21.79 -67.82
CA HIS A 9 11.74 20.65 -67.36
C HIS A 9 10.54 20.53 -68.31
N PRO A 10 10.51 19.53 -69.21
CA PRO A 10 9.33 19.29 -70.01
C PRO A 10 8.18 18.89 -69.08
N LEU A 11 7.00 19.49 -69.28
CA LEU A 11 5.80 19.09 -68.55
C LEU A 11 5.44 17.64 -68.93
N PRO A 12 4.97 16.81 -67.97
CA PRO A 12 4.58 15.44 -68.25
C PRO A 12 3.41 15.38 -69.24
N VAL A 13 3.38 14.32 -70.05
CA VAL A 13 2.32 14.06 -71.03
C VAL A 13 1.02 13.75 -70.29
N LEU A 14 -0.08 14.36 -70.71
CA LEU A 14 -1.39 14.16 -70.08
C LEU A 14 -1.89 12.72 -70.30
N PRO A 15 -2.61 12.12 -69.34
CA PRO A 15 -3.14 10.76 -69.47
C PRO A 15 -4.13 10.61 -70.63
N GLU A 16 -4.15 9.42 -71.26
CA GLU A 16 -5.16 9.08 -72.27
C GLU A 16 -6.57 9.14 -71.66
N GLY A 17 -7.39 10.08 -72.15
CA GLY A 17 -8.76 10.32 -71.68
C GLY A 17 -8.99 11.68 -71.01
N TRP A 18 -7.94 12.48 -70.78
CA TRP A 18 -8.07 13.83 -70.22
C TRP A 18 -8.80 14.78 -71.18
N SER A 19 -9.83 15.49 -70.68
CA SER A 19 -10.60 16.48 -71.42
C SER A 19 -10.46 17.87 -70.79
N ALA A 20 -10.01 18.84 -71.60
CA ALA A 20 -9.78 20.22 -71.14
C ALA A 20 -11.02 20.92 -70.56
N GLU A 21 -12.22 20.51 -70.99
CA GLU A 21 -13.48 21.15 -70.58
C GLU A 21 -14.08 20.55 -69.30
N LYS A 22 -13.82 19.27 -69.01
CA LYS A 22 -14.42 18.57 -67.86
C LYS A 22 -13.49 18.43 -66.66
N ASP A 23 -12.17 18.33 -66.92
CA ASP A 23 -11.19 17.98 -65.89
C ASP A 23 -10.33 19.18 -65.44
N PHE A 24 -10.55 20.38 -65.99
CA PHE A 24 -9.81 21.59 -65.61
C PHE A 24 -10.42 22.25 -64.37
N LYS A 25 -9.84 21.98 -63.20
CA LYS A 25 -10.18 22.66 -61.95
C LYS A 25 -9.10 23.68 -61.59
N THR A 26 -9.42 24.97 -61.69
CA THR A 26 -8.46 26.04 -61.33
C THR A 26 -8.19 25.99 -59.83
N VAL A 27 -6.97 25.57 -59.45
CA VAL A 27 -6.60 25.35 -58.03
C VAL A 27 -6.14 26.64 -57.34
N GLY A 28 -5.82 27.69 -58.11
CA GLY A 28 -5.39 29.00 -57.63
C GLY A 28 -4.72 29.83 -58.74
N GLN A 29 -4.45 31.11 -58.47
CA GLN A 29 -3.64 31.97 -59.32
C GLN A 29 -2.18 31.95 -58.88
N VAL A 30 -1.25 31.99 -59.83
CA VAL A 30 0.19 32.13 -59.54
C VAL A 30 0.43 33.52 -58.96
N SER A 31 1.15 33.61 -57.85
CA SER A 31 1.52 34.89 -57.25
C SER A 31 2.43 35.69 -58.19
N SER A 32 2.32 37.01 -58.15
CA SER A 32 3.16 37.90 -58.95
C SER A 32 4.64 37.73 -58.59
N ALA A 33 5.51 37.76 -59.60
CA ALA A 33 6.96 37.69 -59.39
C ALA A 33 7.41 38.78 -58.42
N THR A 34 8.16 38.40 -57.38
CA THR A 34 8.70 39.31 -56.38
C THR A 34 10.21 39.34 -56.48
N GLN A 35 10.79 40.51 -56.70
CA GLN A 35 12.24 40.68 -56.70
C GLN A 35 12.77 40.61 -55.26
N ARG A 36 13.70 39.70 -55.00
CA ARG A 36 14.35 39.54 -53.69
C ARG A 36 15.85 39.79 -53.87
N SER A 37 16.43 40.59 -52.98
CA SER A 37 17.87 40.66 -52.85
C SER A 37 18.35 39.42 -52.11
N LEU A 38 19.29 38.68 -52.69
CA LEU A 38 19.91 37.52 -52.06
C LEU A 38 21.30 37.93 -51.59
N GLU A 39 21.53 37.82 -50.28
CA GLU A 39 22.87 38.00 -49.75
C GLU A 39 23.69 36.72 -49.97
N PRO A 40 24.96 36.83 -50.38
CA PRO A 40 25.81 35.67 -50.52
C PRO A 40 26.12 35.13 -49.11
N VAL A 41 25.57 33.96 -48.79
CA VAL A 41 25.76 33.28 -47.51
C VAL A 41 26.36 31.90 -47.72
N GLY A 42 26.99 31.37 -46.67
CA GLY A 42 27.46 29.99 -46.63
C GLY A 42 28.97 29.79 -46.85
N PRO A 43 29.42 28.53 -46.80
CA PRO A 43 30.84 28.18 -46.68
C PRO A 43 31.71 28.73 -47.81
N HIS A 44 31.20 28.72 -49.05
CA HIS A 44 31.95 29.17 -50.21
C HIS A 44 32.13 30.69 -50.27
N PHE A 45 31.11 31.46 -49.84
CA PHE A 45 31.23 32.92 -49.73
C PHE A 45 32.20 33.29 -48.60
N LEU A 46 32.11 32.62 -47.45
CA LEU A 46 33.04 32.83 -46.34
C LEU A 46 34.48 32.49 -46.73
N ALA A 47 34.71 31.41 -47.48
CA ALA A 47 36.01 31.06 -48.02
C ALA A 47 36.53 32.11 -49.00
N HIS A 48 35.67 32.63 -49.89
CA HIS A 48 36.04 33.73 -50.80
C HIS A 48 36.39 35.01 -50.03
N ALA A 49 35.55 35.42 -49.06
CA ALA A 49 35.76 36.60 -48.24
C ALA A 49 37.06 36.49 -47.41
N ARG A 50 37.35 35.31 -46.85
CA ARG A 50 38.61 35.02 -46.16
C ARG A 50 39.81 35.18 -47.08
N ARG A 51 39.78 34.55 -48.26
CA ARG A 51 40.86 34.67 -49.26
C ARG A 51 41.09 36.13 -49.68
N ALA A 52 40.01 36.86 -49.95
CA ALA A 52 40.08 38.27 -50.34
C ALA A 52 40.65 39.14 -49.20
N ARG A 53 40.20 38.94 -47.96
CA ARG A 53 40.68 39.67 -46.78
C ARG A 53 42.17 39.43 -46.51
N HIS A 54 42.62 38.19 -46.67
CA HIS A 54 44.00 37.80 -46.39
C HIS A 54 44.93 37.86 -47.60
N LYS A 55 44.43 38.29 -48.77
CA LYS A 55 45.17 38.32 -50.05
C LYS A 55 45.85 36.99 -50.38
N ARG A 56 45.14 35.88 -50.16
CA ARG A 56 45.64 34.52 -50.39
C ARG A 56 45.12 33.97 -51.70
N THR A 57 45.98 33.21 -52.39
CA THR A 57 45.53 32.34 -53.48
C THR A 57 44.68 31.19 -52.94
N PHE A 58 43.98 30.49 -53.83
CA PHE A 58 43.16 29.32 -53.46
C PHE A 58 44.01 28.23 -52.79
N SER A 59 45.17 27.90 -53.39
CA SER A 59 46.07 26.87 -52.88
C SER A 59 46.72 27.23 -51.54
N GLU A 60 47.06 28.50 -51.33
CA GLU A 60 47.62 28.95 -50.04
C GLU A 60 46.59 28.92 -48.92
N ASP A 61 45.36 29.38 -49.18
CA ASP A 61 44.30 29.35 -48.17
C ASP A 61 43.87 27.92 -47.85
N ASP A 62 43.76 27.05 -48.85
CA ASP A 62 43.49 25.63 -48.64
C ASP A 62 44.58 24.95 -47.79
N ARG A 63 45.86 25.23 -48.08
CA ARG A 63 46.98 24.71 -47.27
C ARG A 63 46.93 25.23 -45.83
N ILE A 64 46.66 26.52 -45.63
CA ILE A 64 46.60 27.12 -44.29
C ILE A 64 45.39 26.59 -43.52
N GLN A 65 44.23 26.47 -44.16
CA GLN A 65 43.03 25.89 -43.54
C GLN A 65 43.23 24.42 -43.22
N ALA A 66 43.92 23.66 -44.08
CA ALA A 66 44.29 22.28 -43.80
C ALA A 66 45.25 22.18 -42.61
N GLN A 67 46.25 23.07 -42.51
CA GLN A 67 47.17 23.12 -41.37
C GLN A 67 46.46 23.55 -40.08
N GLU A 68 45.57 24.53 -40.13
CA GLU A 68 44.79 25.00 -38.99
C GLU A 68 43.78 23.95 -38.53
N ALA A 69 43.14 23.24 -39.46
CA ALA A 69 42.29 22.09 -39.17
C ALA A 69 43.08 20.94 -38.53
N ALA A 70 44.27 20.61 -39.05
CA ALA A 70 45.15 19.60 -38.47
C ALA A 70 45.59 19.99 -37.04
N LYS A 71 46.00 21.24 -36.83
CA LYS A 71 46.39 21.77 -35.52
C LYS A 71 45.23 21.84 -34.53
N LYS A 72 44.02 22.14 -35.01
CA LYS A 72 42.81 22.13 -34.17
C LYS A 72 42.46 20.71 -33.73
N VAL A 73 42.57 19.73 -34.63
CA VAL A 73 42.39 18.31 -34.30
C VAL A 73 43.42 17.85 -33.27
N GLU A 74 44.69 18.24 -33.40
CA GLU A 74 45.71 17.90 -32.39
C GLU A 74 45.41 18.50 -30.99
N ASN A 75 44.97 19.75 -30.93
CA ASN A 75 44.67 20.42 -29.64
C ASN A 75 43.36 19.93 -28.99
N ASP A 76 42.33 19.64 -29.78
CA ASP A 76 41.07 19.07 -29.26
C ASP A 76 41.25 17.59 -28.79
N ASP A 77 42.24 16.85 -29.33
CA ASP A 77 42.51 15.45 -28.97
C ASP A 77 43.37 15.27 -27.70
N ASP A 78 44.06 16.30 -27.23
CA ASP A 78 44.98 16.15 -26.09
C ASP A 78 44.30 16.33 -24.72
N SER A 79 43.16 17.03 -24.66
CA SER A 79 42.52 17.36 -23.38
C SER A 79 41.63 16.26 -22.78
N ASP A 80 41.22 15.23 -23.54
CA ASP A 80 40.15 14.33 -23.09
C ASP A 80 40.44 12.82 -23.23
N ILE A 81 41.49 12.43 -23.96
CA ILE A 81 41.86 11.03 -24.24
C ILE A 81 43.40 10.89 -24.18
N SER A 82 44.03 11.30 -23.08
CA SER A 82 45.48 11.21 -22.91
C SER A 82 45.79 10.90 -21.44
N GLU A 83 45.49 9.69 -21.01
CA GLU A 83 45.94 9.20 -19.70
C GLU A 83 47.44 8.83 -19.79
N PRO A 84 48.26 9.15 -18.76
CA PRO A 84 49.66 8.79 -18.75
C PRO A 84 49.86 7.28 -18.84
N GLU A 85 50.78 6.86 -19.71
CA GLU A 85 51.09 5.45 -19.93
C GLU A 85 52.06 4.96 -18.85
N ASP A 86 51.62 3.96 -18.10
CA ASP A 86 52.48 3.24 -17.16
C ASP A 86 53.54 2.42 -17.94
N PRO A 87 54.85 2.55 -17.63
CA PRO A 87 55.89 1.73 -18.22
C PRO A 87 55.64 0.22 -18.15
N MET A 88 54.97 -0.28 -17.10
CA MET A 88 54.61 -1.69 -16.99
C MET A 88 53.55 -2.12 -18.01
N MET A 89 52.67 -1.21 -18.42
CA MET A 89 51.65 -1.48 -19.43
C MET A 89 52.27 -1.70 -20.82
N LEU A 90 53.32 -0.93 -21.13
CA LEU A 90 54.01 -0.98 -22.42
C LEU A 90 54.78 -2.30 -22.63
N GLN A 91 55.17 -2.97 -21.54
CA GLN A 91 55.89 -4.25 -21.57
C GLN A 91 54.96 -5.48 -21.61
N ARG A 92 53.63 -5.30 -21.66
CA ARG A 92 52.67 -6.42 -21.66
C ARG A 92 52.75 -7.22 -22.95
N ASP A 93 52.74 -8.55 -22.80
CA ASP A 93 52.67 -9.50 -23.92
C ASP A 93 51.23 -9.58 -24.47
N ALA A 94 51.09 -9.54 -25.80
CA ALA A 94 49.82 -9.71 -26.49
C ALA A 94 49.14 -11.05 -26.23
N LYS A 95 49.90 -12.09 -25.85
CA LYS A 95 49.35 -13.41 -25.50
C LYS A 95 48.48 -13.38 -24.25
N ASP A 96 48.74 -12.47 -23.32
CA ASP A 96 47.99 -12.33 -22.07
C ASP A 96 46.86 -11.31 -22.18
N TRP A 97 46.29 -11.10 -23.38
CA TRP A 97 45.25 -10.10 -23.62
C TRP A 97 43.98 -10.30 -22.78
N LYS A 98 43.70 -11.52 -22.30
CA LYS A 98 42.53 -11.80 -21.44
C LYS A 98 42.64 -11.11 -20.08
N SER A 99 43.84 -11.01 -19.49
CA SER A 99 44.06 -10.36 -18.19
C SER A 99 44.17 -8.82 -18.29
N GLN A 100 44.25 -8.30 -19.51
CA GLN A 100 44.50 -6.88 -19.75
C GLN A 100 43.24 -6.04 -19.62
N ASP A 101 43.46 -4.81 -19.18
CA ASP A 101 42.42 -3.79 -19.18
C ASP A 101 42.37 -3.08 -20.54
N HIS A 102 41.39 -3.42 -21.36
CA HIS A 102 41.25 -2.88 -22.71
C HIS A 102 40.97 -1.37 -22.71
N TYR A 103 40.26 -0.85 -21.70
CA TYR A 103 40.03 0.59 -21.57
C TYR A 103 41.31 1.33 -21.18
N GLN A 104 42.14 0.73 -20.31
CA GLN A 104 43.44 1.28 -19.93
C GLN A 104 44.43 1.27 -21.12
N VAL A 105 44.45 0.19 -21.91
CA VAL A 105 45.30 0.10 -23.11
C VAL A 105 44.97 1.23 -24.11
N LEU A 106 43.68 1.54 -24.28
CA LEU A 106 43.24 2.66 -25.11
C LEU A 106 43.35 4.04 -24.44
N GLY A 107 43.58 4.11 -23.13
CA GLY A 107 43.68 5.36 -22.38
C GLY A 107 42.34 6.08 -22.18
N ILE A 108 41.26 5.31 -22.04
CA ILE A 108 39.88 5.79 -21.82
C ILE A 108 39.30 5.25 -20.50
N THR A 109 40.15 5.06 -19.49
CA THR A 109 39.78 4.51 -18.18
C THR A 109 38.73 5.36 -17.45
N LYS A 110 38.70 6.67 -17.71
CA LYS A 110 37.64 7.57 -17.21
C LYS A 110 36.24 7.22 -17.72
N TYR A 111 36.12 6.69 -18.94
CA TYR A 111 34.84 6.48 -19.61
C TYR A 111 34.31 5.04 -19.48
N ARG A 112 35.18 4.02 -19.56
CA ARG A 112 34.84 2.60 -19.34
C ARG A 112 33.58 2.16 -20.12
N TRP A 113 32.63 1.50 -19.46
CA TRP A 113 31.35 1.06 -20.04
C TRP A 113 30.47 2.22 -20.55
N LYS A 114 30.76 3.48 -20.19
CA LYS A 114 30.10 4.67 -20.72
C LYS A 114 30.78 5.24 -21.98
N ALA A 115 31.93 4.69 -22.38
CA ALA A 115 32.64 5.15 -23.58
C ALA A 115 31.77 4.95 -24.83
N THR A 116 31.65 5.99 -25.63
CA THR A 116 30.98 5.95 -26.93
C THR A 116 31.87 5.27 -27.97
N GLU A 117 31.26 4.70 -29.01
CA GLU A 117 31.99 4.07 -30.11
C GLU A 117 32.99 5.06 -30.76
N ASP A 118 32.61 6.33 -30.89
CA ASP A 118 33.48 7.37 -31.42
C ASP A 118 34.67 7.71 -30.52
N GLN A 119 34.51 7.65 -29.20
CA GLN A 119 35.62 7.79 -28.26
C GLN A 119 36.60 6.61 -28.38
N ILE A 120 36.09 5.39 -28.53
CA ILE A 120 36.91 4.18 -28.72
C ILE A 120 37.69 4.26 -30.04
N LYS A 121 37.03 4.63 -31.14
CA LYS A 121 37.68 4.83 -32.45
C LYS A 121 38.74 5.93 -32.43
N ARG A 122 38.47 7.05 -31.75
CA ARG A 122 39.45 8.15 -31.57
C ARG A 122 40.67 7.68 -30.77
N ALA A 123 40.43 7.04 -29.63
CA ALA A 123 41.49 6.50 -28.77
C ALA A 123 42.38 5.51 -29.52
N HIS A 124 41.78 4.59 -30.28
CA HIS A 124 42.50 3.64 -31.13
C HIS A 124 43.39 4.36 -32.16
N ARG A 125 42.86 5.33 -32.92
CA ARG A 125 43.65 6.09 -33.90
C ARG A 125 44.85 6.78 -33.24
N LYS A 126 44.64 7.40 -32.08
CA LYS A 126 45.71 8.08 -31.31
C LYS A 126 46.79 7.10 -30.86
N LYS A 127 46.40 5.95 -30.29
CA LYS A 127 47.32 4.90 -29.81
C LYS A 127 48.10 4.25 -30.95
N VAL A 128 47.44 3.95 -32.08
CA VAL A 128 48.09 3.43 -33.29
C VAL A 128 49.11 4.42 -33.81
N LEU A 129 48.80 5.71 -33.92
CA LEU A 129 49.74 6.72 -34.39
C LEU A 129 50.97 6.89 -33.48
N LYS A 130 50.83 6.63 -32.19
CA LYS A 130 51.89 6.75 -31.20
C LYS A 130 52.79 5.51 -31.13
N HIS A 131 52.19 4.32 -31.19
CA HIS A 131 52.89 3.04 -31.00
C HIS A 131 53.04 2.22 -32.28
N HIS A 132 52.86 2.84 -33.46
CA HIS A 132 53.02 2.15 -34.74
C HIS A 132 54.41 1.52 -34.85
N PRO A 133 54.52 0.25 -35.29
CA PRO A 133 55.80 -0.45 -35.40
C PRO A 133 56.81 0.29 -36.28
N ASP A 134 56.35 0.92 -37.37
CA ASP A 134 57.18 1.74 -38.28
C ASP A 134 57.86 2.93 -37.56
N LYS A 135 57.15 3.63 -36.68
CA LYS A 135 57.73 4.75 -35.91
C LYS A 135 58.69 4.27 -34.82
N LYS A 136 58.40 3.12 -34.19
CA LYS A 136 59.28 2.49 -33.20
C LYS A 136 60.58 1.99 -33.85
N ALA A 137 60.48 1.39 -35.05
CA ALA A 137 61.62 0.97 -35.85
C ALA A 137 62.49 2.17 -36.25
N ALA A 138 61.88 3.28 -36.64
CA ALA A 138 62.59 4.54 -36.92
C ALA A 138 63.29 5.13 -35.66
N ALA A 139 62.81 4.82 -34.46
CA ALA A 139 63.42 5.22 -33.19
C ALA A 139 64.49 4.23 -32.67
N GLY A 140 64.84 3.19 -33.43
CA GLY A 140 65.87 2.20 -33.06
C GLY A 140 65.42 1.17 -32.02
N VAL A 141 64.13 1.08 -31.72
CA VAL A 141 63.57 0.07 -30.81
C VAL A 141 63.19 -1.15 -31.65
N VAL A 142 63.98 -2.22 -31.54
CA VAL A 142 63.80 -3.46 -32.31
C VAL A 142 62.87 -4.41 -31.55
N ASP A 143 61.84 -4.91 -32.24
CA ASP A 143 61.04 -6.11 -31.88
C ASP A 143 60.02 -6.01 -30.72
N ASP A 144 59.47 -4.82 -30.43
CA ASP A 144 58.40 -4.66 -29.43
C ASP A 144 57.06 -4.22 -30.06
N ASP A 145 56.50 -5.12 -30.87
CA ASP A 145 55.15 -5.02 -31.45
C ASP A 145 54.06 -5.53 -30.50
N ASN A 146 54.43 -6.03 -29.32
CA ASN A 146 53.50 -6.63 -28.37
C ASN A 146 52.43 -5.63 -27.93
N PHE A 147 52.85 -4.43 -27.54
CA PHE A 147 51.90 -3.38 -27.15
C PHE A 147 50.98 -2.96 -28.30
N PHE A 148 51.48 -2.94 -29.54
CA PHE A 148 50.66 -2.63 -30.71
C PHE A 148 49.58 -3.69 -30.95
N LYS A 149 49.92 -4.97 -30.79
CA LYS A 149 48.96 -6.08 -30.84
C LYS A 149 47.95 -6.00 -29.68
N CYS A 150 48.36 -5.57 -28.48
CA CYS A 150 47.44 -5.28 -27.37
C CYS A 150 46.43 -4.19 -27.74
N ILE A 151 46.86 -3.10 -28.39
CA ILE A 151 45.97 -2.01 -28.86
C ILE A 151 44.95 -2.55 -29.88
N GLN A 152 45.40 -3.37 -30.84
CA GLN A 152 44.52 -4.00 -31.82
C GLN A 152 43.47 -4.88 -31.13
N LYS A 153 43.90 -5.72 -30.18
CA LYS A 153 43.01 -6.62 -29.46
C LYS A 153 42.00 -5.87 -28.58
N ALA A 154 42.45 -4.83 -27.87
CA ALA A 154 41.58 -3.97 -27.07
C ALA A 154 40.50 -3.32 -27.93
N THR A 155 40.85 -2.86 -29.13
CA THR A 155 39.89 -2.25 -30.06
C THR A 155 38.91 -3.28 -30.61
N GLU A 156 39.39 -4.47 -30.97
CA GLU A 156 38.53 -5.58 -31.43
C GLU A 156 37.46 -5.94 -30.39
N VAL A 157 37.84 -6.01 -29.11
CA VAL A 157 36.92 -6.34 -28.00
C VAL A 157 35.97 -5.18 -27.72
N LEU A 158 36.45 -3.94 -27.66
CA LEU A 158 35.65 -2.78 -27.27
C LEU A 158 34.74 -2.24 -28.38
N LEU A 159 35.06 -2.49 -29.65
CA LEU A 159 34.26 -2.01 -30.78
C LEU A 159 33.09 -2.96 -31.10
N ASP A 160 33.27 -4.26 -30.88
CA ASP A 160 32.22 -5.26 -31.04
C ASP A 160 31.25 -5.19 -29.84
N PRO A 161 29.95 -4.88 -30.03
CA PRO A 161 29.00 -4.75 -28.94
C PRO A 161 28.86 -6.02 -28.09
N VAL A 162 29.00 -7.20 -28.69
CA VAL A 162 28.85 -8.49 -28.00
C VAL A 162 30.09 -8.77 -27.16
N LYS A 163 31.28 -8.66 -27.75
CA LYS A 163 32.55 -8.87 -27.02
C LYS A 163 32.75 -7.82 -25.92
N ARG A 164 32.37 -6.57 -26.19
CA ARG A 164 32.41 -5.50 -25.20
C ARG A 164 31.51 -5.82 -24.02
N ARG A 165 30.28 -6.30 -24.27
CA ARG A 165 29.36 -6.69 -23.21
C ARG A 165 29.89 -7.88 -22.40
N GLN A 166 30.49 -8.87 -23.05
CA GLN A 166 31.13 -9.99 -22.36
C GLN A 166 32.27 -9.50 -21.44
N TYR A 167 33.11 -8.59 -21.95
CA TYR A 167 34.20 -7.98 -21.19
C TYR A 167 33.69 -7.13 -20.02
N ASP A 168 32.74 -6.21 -20.28
CA ASP A 168 32.14 -5.34 -19.27
C ASP A 168 31.42 -6.15 -18.17
N SER A 169 30.98 -7.38 -18.44
CA SER A 169 30.37 -8.27 -17.43
C SER A 169 31.31 -8.68 -16.29
N VAL A 170 32.62 -8.59 -16.53
CA VAL A 170 33.67 -9.01 -15.59
C VAL A 170 34.69 -7.90 -15.33
N ASP A 171 34.36 -6.65 -15.64
CA ASP A 171 35.23 -5.50 -15.37
C ASP A 171 35.22 -5.15 -13.87
N GLU A 172 36.12 -5.81 -13.13
CA GLU A 172 36.33 -5.65 -11.67
C GLU A 172 36.78 -4.23 -11.30
N ARG A 173 37.50 -3.52 -12.18
CA ARG A 173 38.03 -2.16 -11.89
C ARG A 173 36.94 -1.09 -11.84
N ALA A 174 35.76 -1.45 -12.31
CA ALA A 174 34.58 -0.62 -12.28
C ALA A 174 33.64 -0.97 -11.10
N ASP A 175 33.97 -2.02 -10.34
CA ASP A 175 33.25 -2.38 -9.13
C ASP A 175 33.65 -1.45 -7.98
N VAL A 176 32.69 -1.19 -7.09
CA VAL A 176 32.87 -0.35 -5.91
C VAL A 176 32.73 -1.25 -4.70
N ASP A 177 33.80 -1.37 -3.92
CA ASP A 177 33.79 -2.21 -2.73
C ASP A 177 32.75 -1.73 -1.70
N PRO A 178 32.08 -2.67 -1.00
CA PRO A 178 31.16 -2.32 0.07
C PRO A 178 31.89 -1.58 1.20
N PRO A 179 31.25 -0.57 1.81
CA PRO A 179 31.89 0.23 2.84
C PRO A 179 32.21 -0.60 4.09
N THR A 180 33.43 -0.45 4.59
CA THR A 180 33.86 -1.09 5.84
C THR A 180 33.15 -0.47 7.05
N LYS A 181 33.02 -1.24 8.14
CA LYS A 181 32.45 -0.75 9.41
C LYS A 181 33.12 0.55 9.91
N LYS A 182 34.44 0.70 9.71
CA LYS A 182 35.19 1.91 10.07
C LYS A 182 34.79 3.12 9.22
N GLN A 183 34.49 2.93 7.94
CA GLN A 183 34.00 4.00 7.07
C GLN A 183 32.57 4.40 7.44
N LEU A 184 31.71 3.42 7.74
CA LEU A 184 30.34 3.67 8.17
C LEU A 184 30.28 4.45 9.51
N ALA A 185 31.21 4.18 10.43
CA ALA A 185 31.32 4.93 11.68
C ALA A 185 31.66 6.42 11.49
N LYS A 186 32.24 6.80 10.35
CA LYS A 186 32.52 8.21 9.99
C LYS A 186 31.31 8.90 9.33
N GLY A 187 30.15 8.22 9.26
CA GLY A 187 28.93 8.71 8.61
C GLY A 187 28.88 8.41 7.11
N ASN A 188 28.04 9.15 6.38
CA ASN A 188 27.84 9.02 4.92
C ASN A 188 27.28 7.67 4.44
N PHE A 189 26.52 6.97 5.28
CA PHE A 189 25.90 5.68 4.94
C PHE A 189 25.27 5.66 3.54
N TYR A 190 24.37 6.61 3.25
CA TYR A 190 23.63 6.69 1.98
C TYR A 190 24.53 6.95 0.77
N LYS A 191 25.55 7.80 0.91
CA LYS A 191 26.47 8.10 -0.19
C LYS A 191 27.37 6.91 -0.51
N LEU A 192 27.86 6.22 0.53
CA LEU A 192 28.73 5.06 0.39
C LEU A 192 27.98 3.88 -0.25
N TRP A 193 26.88 3.44 0.38
CA TRP A 193 26.06 2.35 -0.17
C TRP A 193 25.39 2.71 -1.49
N GLY A 194 24.93 3.96 -1.65
CA GLY A 194 24.37 4.42 -2.92
C GLY A 194 25.35 4.34 -4.09
N SER A 195 26.65 4.57 -3.84
CA SER A 195 27.69 4.41 -4.86
C SER A 195 27.90 2.95 -5.25
N VAL A 196 27.85 2.04 -4.28
CA VAL A 196 27.94 0.57 -4.49
C VAL A 196 26.76 0.09 -5.33
N PHE A 197 25.53 0.39 -4.92
CA PHE A 197 24.34 -0.05 -5.66
C PHE A 197 24.21 0.62 -7.03
N LYS A 198 24.71 1.85 -7.20
CA LYS A 198 24.80 2.48 -8.52
C LYS A 198 25.79 1.75 -9.43
N ALA A 199 26.92 1.30 -8.90
CA ALA A 199 27.89 0.52 -9.65
C ALA A 199 27.31 -0.86 -10.02
N GLU A 200 26.64 -1.55 -9.10
CA GLU A 200 25.99 -2.83 -9.38
C GLU A 200 24.78 -2.70 -10.32
N GLY A 201 24.07 -1.56 -10.26
CA GLY A 201 22.84 -1.34 -11.02
C GLY A 201 23.07 -1.33 -12.53
N ARG A 202 24.31 -1.08 -12.96
CA ARG A 202 24.71 -1.18 -14.38
C ARG A 202 24.45 -2.56 -14.97
N PHE A 203 24.41 -3.59 -14.13
CA PHE A 203 24.20 -4.98 -14.54
C PHE A 203 22.73 -5.39 -14.63
N SER A 204 21.77 -4.52 -14.30
CA SER A 204 20.37 -4.92 -14.29
C SER A 204 19.78 -4.99 -15.69
N ASN A 205 19.05 -6.08 -15.98
CA ASN A 205 18.13 -6.15 -17.13
C ASN A 205 16.89 -5.27 -16.95
N ASN A 206 16.51 -5.00 -15.70
CA ASN A 206 15.28 -4.30 -15.36
C ASN A 206 15.57 -2.81 -15.08
N GLN A 207 14.94 -1.94 -15.86
CA GLN A 207 15.11 -0.48 -15.75
C GLN A 207 13.74 0.20 -15.57
N PRO A 208 13.64 1.29 -14.78
CA PRO A 208 14.74 1.95 -14.07
C PRO A 208 15.16 1.23 -12.78
N VAL A 209 16.46 1.24 -12.47
CA VAL A 209 16.97 0.78 -11.17
C VAL A 209 16.55 1.78 -10.08
N PRO A 210 15.84 1.35 -9.01
CA PRO A 210 15.48 2.23 -7.90
C PRO A 210 16.72 2.83 -7.22
N PRO A 211 16.73 4.14 -6.92
CA PRO A 211 17.82 4.76 -6.18
C PRO A 211 17.84 4.30 -4.73
N PHE A 212 19.01 4.31 -4.09
CA PHE A 212 19.15 3.94 -2.67
C PHE A 212 18.42 4.90 -1.71
N GLY A 213 18.20 6.14 -2.15
CA GLY A 213 17.53 7.18 -1.35
C GLY A 213 18.44 7.85 -0.31
N ASP A 214 17.79 8.50 0.65
CA ASP A 214 18.38 9.24 1.76
C ASP A 214 17.69 8.86 3.09
N ASP A 215 17.97 9.60 4.16
CA ASP A 215 17.41 9.39 5.51
C ASP A 215 15.90 9.67 5.60
N LYS A 216 15.35 10.39 4.63
CA LYS A 216 13.94 10.81 4.57
C LYS A 216 13.12 10.00 3.59
N SER A 217 13.74 9.05 2.87
CA SER A 217 13.02 8.14 1.99
C SER A 217 11.88 7.44 2.73
N SER A 218 10.74 7.40 2.08
CA SER A 218 9.53 6.76 2.59
C SER A 218 9.72 5.25 2.73
N LYS A 219 8.85 4.64 3.53
CA LYS A 219 8.86 3.19 3.71
C LYS A 219 8.70 2.45 2.38
N ASP A 220 7.78 2.90 1.54
CA ASP A 220 7.48 2.26 0.26
C ASP A 220 8.68 2.35 -0.70
N GLU A 221 9.35 3.51 -0.78
CA GLU A 221 10.57 3.66 -1.60
C GLU A 221 11.70 2.74 -1.14
N VAL A 222 11.86 2.58 0.18
CA VAL A 222 12.88 1.68 0.75
C VAL A 222 12.50 0.22 0.48
N GLU A 223 11.24 -0.16 0.65
CA GLU A 223 10.76 -1.51 0.34
C GLU A 223 10.92 -1.84 -1.15
N ASP A 224 10.56 -0.92 -2.04
CA ASP A 224 10.73 -1.06 -3.50
C ASP A 224 12.20 -1.25 -3.88
N PHE A 225 13.11 -0.48 -3.27
CA PHE A 225 14.55 -0.65 -3.45
C PHE A 225 14.98 -2.07 -3.05
N TYR A 226 14.72 -2.49 -1.81
CA TYR A 226 15.18 -3.80 -1.34
C TYR A 226 14.52 -4.95 -2.11
N ASN A 227 13.23 -4.84 -2.46
CA ASN A 227 12.52 -5.83 -3.27
C ASN A 227 13.12 -5.97 -4.67
N PHE A 228 13.48 -4.85 -5.31
CA PHE A 228 14.17 -4.87 -6.60
C PHE A 228 15.50 -5.62 -6.50
N TRP A 229 16.30 -5.33 -5.47
CA TRP A 229 17.63 -5.94 -5.30
C TRP A 229 17.59 -7.40 -4.85
N TYR A 230 16.61 -7.82 -4.05
CA TYR A 230 16.42 -9.24 -3.72
C TYR A 230 15.98 -10.07 -4.94
N ASN A 231 15.32 -9.43 -5.91
CA ASN A 231 14.91 -10.02 -7.18
C ASN A 231 15.78 -9.54 -8.36
N PHE A 232 17.03 -9.16 -8.09
CA PHE A 232 17.91 -8.58 -9.10
C PHE A 232 18.17 -9.57 -10.25
N ASP A 233 17.86 -9.14 -11.46
CA ASP A 233 18.16 -9.89 -12.68
C ASP A 233 19.34 -9.25 -13.41
N SER A 234 20.45 -10.00 -13.46
CA SER A 234 21.73 -9.53 -13.97
C SER A 234 21.97 -9.99 -15.41
N TRP A 235 22.38 -9.08 -16.29
CA TRP A 235 22.82 -9.45 -17.62
C TRP A 235 24.23 -10.04 -17.68
N ARG A 236 24.99 -10.05 -16.58
CA ARG A 236 26.37 -10.59 -16.57
C ARG A 236 26.39 -12.02 -17.13
N THR A 237 27.25 -12.29 -18.11
CA THR A 237 27.34 -13.60 -18.76
C THR A 237 28.55 -14.42 -18.30
N PHE A 238 29.62 -13.76 -17.86
CA PHE A 238 30.91 -14.36 -17.46
C PHE A 238 31.61 -15.14 -18.59
N GLU A 239 31.16 -14.97 -19.83
CA GLU A 239 31.66 -15.67 -21.02
C GLU A 239 33.07 -15.26 -21.40
N TYR A 240 33.46 -14.02 -21.11
CA TYR A 240 34.84 -13.56 -21.29
C TYR A 240 35.86 -14.40 -20.50
N LEU A 241 35.42 -15.03 -19.41
CA LEU A 241 36.23 -15.88 -18.55
C LEU A 241 36.12 -17.38 -18.89
N ASP A 242 35.61 -17.72 -20.08
CA ASP A 242 35.67 -19.09 -20.58
C ASP A 242 37.13 -19.47 -20.85
N GLU A 243 37.56 -20.59 -20.25
CA GLU A 243 38.95 -21.07 -20.33
C GLU A 243 39.28 -21.58 -21.73
N ASP A 244 38.38 -22.41 -22.26
CA ASP A 244 38.58 -23.17 -23.49
C ASP A 244 37.72 -22.58 -24.60
N VAL A 245 38.33 -22.02 -25.65
CA VAL A 245 37.58 -21.59 -26.85
C VAL A 245 37.59 -22.77 -27.83
N PRO A 246 36.42 -23.34 -28.20
CA PRO A 246 36.41 -24.46 -29.13
C PRO A 246 37.08 -24.10 -30.45
N ASP A 247 38.07 -24.89 -30.87
CA ASP A 247 38.69 -24.73 -32.20
C ASP A 247 37.70 -25.17 -33.28
N ASP A 248 37.67 -24.45 -34.40
CA ASP A 248 36.81 -24.78 -35.54
C ASP A 248 37.22 -26.10 -36.20
N ASN A 249 38.45 -26.58 -35.98
CA ASN A 249 38.95 -27.88 -36.45
C ASN A 249 38.69 -29.07 -35.49
N GLU A 250 38.06 -28.85 -34.34
CA GLU A 250 37.76 -29.94 -33.37
C GLU A 250 36.59 -30.83 -33.80
N ASN A 251 36.62 -32.10 -33.37
CA ASN A 251 35.48 -33.00 -33.56
C ASN A 251 34.24 -32.44 -32.82
N ARG A 252 33.05 -32.61 -33.41
CA ARG A 252 31.77 -32.12 -32.87
C ARG A 252 31.55 -32.49 -31.39
N ASP A 253 31.93 -33.70 -30.99
CA ASP A 253 31.80 -34.16 -29.61
C ASP A 253 32.76 -33.44 -28.65
N GLN A 254 33.97 -33.10 -29.10
CA GLN A 254 34.93 -32.30 -28.34
C GLN A 254 34.40 -30.88 -28.17
N LYS A 255 33.94 -30.24 -29.25
CA LYS A 255 33.29 -28.92 -29.20
C LYS A 255 32.13 -28.90 -28.21
N ARG A 256 31.24 -29.91 -28.25
CA ARG A 256 30.12 -30.04 -27.31
C ARG A 256 30.58 -30.24 -25.86
N HIS A 257 31.66 -30.99 -25.64
CA HIS A 257 32.21 -31.20 -24.31
C HIS A 257 32.76 -29.88 -23.73
N THR A 258 33.53 -29.13 -24.52
CA THR A 258 34.09 -27.82 -24.17
C THR A 258 33.01 -26.79 -23.86
N GLU A 259 32.01 -26.66 -24.74
CA GLU A 259 30.81 -25.83 -24.52
C GLU A 259 30.10 -26.15 -23.20
N ARG A 260 29.96 -27.44 -22.87
CA ARG A 260 29.35 -27.88 -21.61
C ARG A 260 30.21 -27.51 -20.40
N LYS A 261 31.53 -27.65 -20.48
CA LYS A 261 32.47 -27.25 -19.41
C LYS A 261 32.36 -25.75 -19.15
N ASN A 262 32.40 -24.93 -20.19
CA ASN A 262 32.24 -23.48 -20.10
C ASN A 262 30.86 -23.09 -19.55
N ALA A 263 29.78 -23.68 -20.07
CA ALA A 263 28.43 -23.41 -19.57
C ALA A 263 28.30 -23.71 -18.07
N ASN A 264 28.89 -24.79 -17.58
CA ASN A 264 28.92 -25.12 -16.15
C ASN A 264 29.75 -24.11 -15.35
N ALA A 265 30.91 -23.68 -15.85
CA ALA A 265 31.73 -22.65 -15.22
C ALA A 265 31.00 -21.30 -15.13
N ARG A 266 30.34 -20.86 -16.21
CA ARG A 266 29.52 -19.64 -16.23
C ARG A 266 28.36 -19.76 -15.24
N LYS A 267 27.68 -20.90 -15.18
CA LYS A 267 26.59 -21.14 -14.21
C LYS A 267 27.10 -21.03 -12.76
N LYS A 268 28.28 -21.58 -12.47
CA LYS A 268 28.92 -21.46 -11.15
C LYS A 268 29.23 -19.99 -10.81
N LYS A 269 29.86 -19.24 -11.72
CA LYS A 269 30.17 -17.81 -11.53
C LYS A 269 28.91 -16.96 -11.34
N LYS A 270 27.85 -17.22 -12.10
CA LYS A 270 26.53 -16.58 -11.89
C LYS A 270 25.95 -16.87 -10.52
N ALA A 271 26.05 -18.11 -10.05
CA ALA A 271 25.58 -18.47 -8.72
C ALA A 271 26.39 -17.78 -7.61
N GLU A 272 27.71 -17.70 -7.76
CA GLU A 272 28.62 -16.99 -6.85
C GLU A 272 28.34 -15.48 -6.82
N ASP A 273 28.14 -14.83 -7.97
CA ASP A 273 27.79 -13.41 -8.05
C ASP A 273 26.41 -13.12 -7.43
N ASN A 274 25.42 -13.97 -7.70
CA ASN A 274 24.10 -13.86 -7.08
C ASN A 274 24.16 -14.05 -5.55
N ALA A 275 25.05 -14.91 -5.05
CA ALA A 275 25.26 -15.08 -3.61
C ALA A 275 26.00 -13.89 -3.00
N ARG A 276 27.01 -13.35 -3.70
CA ARG A 276 27.73 -12.13 -3.34
C ARG A 276 26.79 -10.93 -3.23
N LEU A 277 25.91 -10.71 -4.21
CA LEU A 277 24.97 -9.59 -4.21
C LEU A 277 23.92 -9.72 -3.09
N ARG A 278 23.42 -10.93 -2.82
CA ARG A 278 22.54 -11.19 -1.66
C ARG A 278 23.22 -10.85 -0.34
N LYS A 279 24.45 -11.32 -0.15
CA LYS A 279 25.23 -11.01 1.06
C LYS A 279 25.45 -9.50 1.21
N LEU A 280 25.77 -8.81 0.12
CA LEU A 280 25.94 -7.36 0.08
C LEU A 280 24.65 -6.64 0.53
N LEU A 281 23.49 -7.09 0.06
CA LEU A 281 22.18 -6.54 0.42
C LEU A 281 21.84 -6.81 1.89
N ASP A 282 22.11 -8.01 2.39
CA ASP A 282 21.91 -8.38 3.80
C ASP A 282 22.80 -7.58 4.74
N ASP A 283 24.09 -7.40 4.38
CA ASP A 283 25.03 -6.57 5.14
C ASP A 283 24.57 -5.10 5.18
N CYS A 284 24.03 -4.58 4.08
CA CYS A 284 23.48 -3.23 4.01
C CYS A 284 22.21 -3.09 4.88
N SER A 285 21.23 -4.00 4.72
CA SER A 285 19.94 -3.94 5.41
C SER A 285 20.07 -4.11 6.93
N ALA A 286 21.06 -4.88 7.39
CA ALA A 286 21.36 -5.03 8.81
C ALA A 286 21.80 -3.71 9.47
N VAL A 287 22.45 -2.83 8.71
CA VAL A 287 22.97 -1.55 9.22
C VAL A 287 21.98 -0.40 9.00
N ASP A 288 21.15 -0.45 7.95
CA ASP A 288 20.21 0.61 7.56
C ASP A 288 19.28 1.04 8.72
N GLU A 289 19.35 2.33 9.07
CA GLU A 289 18.58 2.93 10.16
C GLU A 289 17.09 3.09 9.82
N ARG A 290 16.75 3.24 8.54
CA ARG A 290 15.36 3.37 8.07
C ARG A 290 14.60 2.08 8.32
N ILE A 291 15.19 0.94 7.98
CA ILE A 291 14.62 -0.39 8.25
C ILE A 291 14.40 -0.59 9.75
N LYS A 292 15.39 -0.23 10.58
CA LYS A 292 15.27 -0.31 12.04
C LYS A 292 14.11 0.54 12.54
N ARG A 293 13.99 1.78 12.06
CA ARG A 293 12.90 2.69 12.37
C ARG A 293 11.54 2.11 11.97
N PHE A 294 11.38 1.65 10.73
CA PHE A 294 10.12 1.05 10.26
C PHE A 294 9.73 -0.19 11.06
N ARG A 295 10.71 -1.03 11.44
CA ARG A 295 10.48 -2.20 12.30
C ARG A 295 10.03 -1.78 13.71
N GLN A 296 10.64 -0.75 14.28
CA GLN A 296 10.25 -0.21 15.59
C GLN A 296 8.84 0.40 15.54
N GLU A 297 8.54 1.21 14.53
CA GLU A 297 7.21 1.79 14.31
C GLU A 297 6.14 0.72 14.11
N ALA A 298 6.42 -0.32 13.31
CA ALA A 298 5.50 -1.45 13.10
C ALA A 298 5.25 -2.24 14.40
N ASN A 299 6.30 -2.50 15.19
CA ASN A 299 6.17 -3.16 16.49
C ASN A 299 5.39 -2.30 17.49
N ALA A 300 5.65 -0.99 17.53
CA ALA A 300 4.94 -0.04 18.37
C ALA A 300 3.46 0.04 17.99
N ALA A 301 3.14 0.11 16.69
CA ALA A 301 1.77 0.10 16.20
C ALA A 301 1.04 -1.21 16.54
N LYS A 302 1.71 -2.35 16.38
CA LYS A 302 1.16 -3.67 16.76
C LYS A 302 0.91 -3.76 18.27
N ASN A 303 1.85 -3.30 19.09
CA ASN A 303 1.70 -3.29 20.54
C ASN A 303 0.59 -2.32 20.98
N LYS A 304 0.52 -1.13 20.40
CA LYS A 304 -0.57 -0.16 20.63
C LYS A 304 -1.92 -0.78 20.31
N LYS A 305 -2.08 -1.40 19.14
CA LYS A 305 -3.32 -2.09 18.75
C LYS A 305 -3.67 -3.23 19.70
N ARG A 306 -2.68 -3.98 20.19
CA ARG A 306 -2.89 -5.04 21.19
C ARG A 306 -3.37 -4.46 22.52
N LEU A 307 -2.72 -3.42 23.03
CA LEU A 307 -3.09 -2.75 24.28
C LEU A 307 -4.47 -2.09 24.19
N GLU A 308 -4.81 -1.48 23.05
CA GLU A 308 -6.14 -0.92 22.80
C GLU A 308 -7.22 -2.01 22.79
N LYS A 309 -6.93 -3.16 22.17
CA LYS A 309 -7.84 -4.31 22.18
C LYS A 309 -8.01 -4.89 23.60
N GLU A 310 -6.92 -5.09 24.34
CA GLU A 310 -6.97 -5.56 25.73
C GLU A 310 -7.72 -4.58 26.65
N ALA A 311 -7.53 -3.28 26.47
CA ALA A 311 -8.26 -2.26 27.22
C ALA A 311 -9.75 -2.22 26.86
N ALA A 312 -10.10 -2.40 25.59
CA ALA A 312 -11.49 -2.51 25.16
C ALA A 312 -12.17 -3.76 25.71
N GLU A 313 -11.48 -4.91 25.69
CA GLU A 313 -11.96 -6.16 26.30
C GLU A 313 -12.14 -6.03 27.81
N LYS A 314 -11.19 -5.40 28.51
CA LYS A 314 -11.29 -5.14 29.96
C LYS A 314 -12.47 -4.23 30.29
N LYS A 315 -12.66 -3.13 29.54
CA LYS A 315 -13.81 -2.24 29.73
C LYS A 315 -15.13 -2.96 29.46
N ALA A 316 -15.21 -3.77 28.41
CA ALA A 316 -16.41 -4.55 28.11
C ALA A 316 -16.71 -5.59 29.19
N LEU A 317 -15.68 -6.21 29.77
CA LEU A 317 -15.83 -7.14 30.89
C LEU A 317 -16.32 -6.43 32.15
N GLU A 318 -15.73 -5.29 32.51
CA GLU A 318 -16.14 -4.46 33.65
C GLU A 318 -17.59 -3.96 33.46
N GLU A 319 -17.95 -3.49 32.28
CA GLU A 319 -19.33 -3.04 31.97
C GLU A 319 -20.33 -4.21 32.02
N ALA A 320 -19.95 -5.39 31.52
CA ALA A 320 -20.78 -6.59 31.63
C ALA A 320 -20.94 -7.06 33.08
N GLN A 321 -19.88 -6.95 33.91
CA GLN A 321 -19.96 -7.25 35.34
C GLN A 321 -20.86 -6.25 36.06
N LEU A 322 -20.66 -4.95 35.86
CA LEU A 322 -21.52 -3.89 36.40
C LEU A 322 -22.99 -4.07 36.00
N LYS A 323 -23.25 -4.43 34.74
CA LYS A 323 -24.61 -4.69 34.26
C LYS A 323 -25.21 -5.94 34.92
N LYS A 324 -24.45 -7.03 35.07
CA LYS A 324 -24.89 -8.23 35.79
C LYS A 324 -25.17 -7.94 37.26
N GLU A 325 -24.29 -7.20 37.94
CA GLU A 325 -24.48 -6.81 39.34
C GLU A 325 -25.70 -5.89 39.50
N ALA A 326 -25.93 -4.96 38.58
CA ALA A 326 -27.10 -4.09 38.59
C ALA A 326 -28.39 -4.89 38.34
N GLU A 327 -28.38 -5.84 37.41
CA GLU A 327 -29.51 -6.73 37.13
C GLU A 327 -29.79 -7.65 38.33
N GLU A 328 -28.76 -8.20 38.98
CA GLU A 328 -28.92 -9.03 40.18
C GLU A 328 -29.41 -8.22 41.40
N LYS A 329 -28.96 -6.97 41.57
CA LYS A 329 -29.52 -6.06 42.58
C LYS A 329 -30.98 -5.74 42.29
N ALA A 330 -31.31 -5.42 41.04
CA ALA A 330 -32.68 -5.11 40.64
C ALA A 330 -33.62 -6.31 40.81
N THR A 331 -33.17 -7.54 40.52
CA THR A 331 -33.98 -8.75 40.76
C THR A 331 -34.17 -9.01 42.25
N LYS A 332 -33.12 -8.88 43.08
CA LYS A 332 -33.22 -9.00 44.54
C LYS A 332 -34.17 -7.97 45.14
N GLU A 333 -34.05 -6.70 44.75
CA GLU A 333 -34.95 -5.62 45.20
C GLU A 333 -36.40 -5.88 44.76
N ALA A 334 -36.61 -6.36 43.52
CA ALA A 334 -37.94 -6.70 43.03
C ALA A 334 -38.55 -7.90 43.78
N GLU A 335 -37.76 -8.93 44.11
CA GLU A 335 -38.20 -10.08 44.90
C GLU A 335 -38.55 -9.69 46.34
N GLU A 336 -37.74 -8.84 46.98
CA GLU A 336 -38.01 -8.34 48.33
C GLU A 336 -39.26 -7.47 48.37
N LYS A 337 -39.43 -6.60 47.37
CA LYS A 337 -40.66 -5.81 47.20
C LYS A 337 -41.89 -6.69 46.96
N ALA A 338 -41.78 -7.71 46.11
CA ALA A 338 -42.87 -8.65 45.88
C ALA A 338 -43.22 -9.47 47.14
N LYS A 339 -42.24 -9.81 47.97
CA LYS A 339 -42.46 -10.51 49.25
C LYS A 339 -43.19 -9.61 50.25
N THR A 340 -42.74 -8.36 50.40
CA THR A 340 -43.39 -7.37 51.29
C THR A 340 -44.82 -7.08 50.84
N ASP A 341 -45.06 -6.90 49.54
CA ASP A 341 -46.41 -6.70 48.97
C ASP A 341 -47.33 -7.92 49.19
N ARG A 342 -46.80 -9.16 49.05
CA ARG A 342 -47.56 -10.39 49.33
C ARG A 342 -47.94 -10.51 50.81
N GLU A 343 -47.03 -10.18 51.72
CA GLU A 343 -47.31 -10.18 53.16
C GLU A 343 -48.33 -9.11 53.55
N ALA A 344 -48.22 -7.90 52.99
CA ALA A 344 -49.22 -6.84 53.17
C ALA A 344 -50.60 -7.25 52.65
N SER A 345 -50.64 -7.87 51.46
CA SER A 345 -51.89 -8.37 50.86
C SER A 345 -52.54 -9.48 51.69
N LYS A 346 -51.75 -10.40 52.26
CA LYS A 346 -52.26 -11.44 53.17
C LYS A 346 -52.86 -10.84 54.43
N LYS A 347 -52.16 -9.89 55.08
CA LYS A 347 -52.66 -9.19 56.28
C LYS A 347 -53.95 -8.42 55.99
N ALA A 348 -54.04 -7.74 54.84
CA ALA A 348 -55.25 -7.03 54.43
C ALA A 348 -56.44 -7.98 54.20
N LYS A 349 -56.23 -9.12 53.53
CA LYS A 349 -57.28 -10.13 53.31
C LYS A 349 -57.77 -10.76 54.62
N GLU A 350 -56.88 -11.00 55.57
CA GLU A 350 -57.24 -11.55 56.88
C GLU A 350 -58.04 -10.54 57.73
N ALA A 351 -57.61 -9.28 57.74
CA ALA A 351 -58.33 -8.19 58.40
C ALA A 351 -59.75 -8.02 57.82
N ALA A 352 -59.91 -8.07 56.49
CA ALA A 352 -61.20 -7.98 55.82
C ALA A 352 -62.14 -9.15 56.19
N LYS A 353 -61.63 -10.39 56.21
CA LYS A 353 -62.41 -11.57 56.63
C LYS A 353 -62.88 -11.46 58.08
N ASN A 354 -62.02 -10.95 58.97
CA ASN A 354 -62.36 -10.76 60.38
C ASN A 354 -63.40 -9.63 60.58
N ALA A 355 -63.34 -8.56 59.79
CA ALA A 355 -64.34 -7.50 59.80
C ALA A 355 -65.72 -8.01 59.37
N VAL A 356 -65.81 -8.75 58.26
CA VAL A 356 -67.08 -9.35 57.80
C VAL A 356 -67.68 -10.29 58.83
N LYS A 357 -66.87 -11.13 59.49
CA LYS A 357 -67.34 -12.02 60.57
C LYS A 357 -67.94 -11.25 61.75
N LYS A 358 -67.30 -10.13 62.16
CA LYS A 358 -67.82 -9.26 63.23
C LYS A 358 -69.16 -8.64 62.82
N ASN A 359 -69.24 -8.11 61.61
CA ASN A 359 -70.46 -7.46 61.11
C ASN A 359 -71.63 -8.45 60.97
N LYS A 360 -71.40 -9.68 60.48
CA LYS A 360 -72.42 -10.74 60.45
C LYS A 360 -72.95 -11.12 61.84
N ARG A 361 -72.12 -11.02 62.90
CA ARG A 361 -72.57 -11.24 64.28
C ARG A 361 -73.47 -10.11 64.77
N VAL A 362 -73.18 -8.87 64.40
CA VAL A 362 -74.04 -7.70 64.72
C VAL A 362 -75.42 -7.89 64.10
N LEU A 363 -75.50 -8.32 62.83
CA LEU A 363 -76.76 -8.61 62.15
C LEU A 363 -77.60 -9.66 62.92
N LYS A 364 -77.02 -10.81 63.28
CA LYS A 364 -77.73 -11.84 64.07
C LYS A 364 -78.06 -11.37 65.49
N GLY A 365 -77.21 -10.55 66.08
CA GLY A 365 -77.42 -9.95 67.40
C GLY A 365 -78.63 -9.02 67.42
N SER A 366 -78.81 -8.21 66.37
CA SER A 366 -79.90 -7.22 66.31
C SER A 366 -81.29 -7.85 66.45
N VAL A 367 -81.56 -8.97 65.78
CA VAL A 367 -82.86 -9.64 65.89
C VAL A 367 -83.07 -10.31 67.24
N LYS A 368 -81.99 -10.72 67.91
CA LYS A 368 -82.04 -11.20 69.30
C LYS A 368 -82.36 -10.05 70.26
N ASP A 369 -81.72 -8.89 70.08
CA ASP A 369 -81.97 -7.69 70.87
C ASP A 369 -83.41 -7.18 70.68
N ALA A 370 -84.02 -7.43 69.51
CA ALA A 370 -85.43 -7.17 69.22
C ALA A 370 -86.40 -8.28 69.70
N ASN A 371 -85.93 -9.23 70.52
CA ASN A 371 -86.71 -10.40 70.96
C ASN A 371 -87.34 -11.20 69.80
N TYR A 372 -86.64 -11.30 68.68
CA TYR A 372 -87.11 -11.92 67.44
C TYR A 372 -88.48 -11.40 66.99
N PHE A 373 -88.77 -10.14 67.33
CA PHE A 373 -90.02 -9.46 67.04
C PHE A 373 -91.28 -10.07 67.69
N ALA A 374 -91.12 -10.92 68.72
CA ALA A 374 -92.22 -11.54 69.45
C ALA A 374 -92.75 -10.65 70.59
N SER A 375 -94.07 -10.69 70.85
CA SER A 375 -94.75 -9.92 71.91
C SER A 375 -94.68 -10.56 73.31
N GLY A 376 -93.85 -11.60 73.49
CA GLY A 376 -93.66 -12.39 74.70
C GLY A 376 -92.45 -13.32 74.54
N ASP A 377 -92.42 -14.49 75.20
CA ASP A 377 -91.32 -15.45 74.99
C ASP A 377 -91.34 -16.00 73.55
N ALA A 378 -90.25 -15.75 72.81
CA ALA A 378 -90.12 -16.19 71.43
C ALA A 378 -90.08 -17.73 71.35
N SER A 379 -90.99 -18.34 70.60
CA SER A 379 -91.00 -19.79 70.37
C SER A 379 -89.81 -20.21 69.50
N ALA A 380 -89.32 -21.44 69.66
CA ALA A 380 -88.20 -21.96 68.88
C ALA A 380 -88.43 -21.84 67.36
N ALA A 381 -89.66 -22.02 66.89
CA ALA A 381 -90.03 -21.85 65.49
C ALA A 381 -89.91 -20.39 65.00
N THR A 382 -90.22 -19.41 65.87
CA THR A 382 -90.11 -17.98 65.53
C THR A 382 -88.65 -17.55 65.46
N ILE A 383 -87.84 -18.02 66.41
CA ILE A 383 -86.38 -17.76 66.43
C ILE A 383 -85.72 -18.31 65.17
N ASP A 384 -86.05 -19.55 64.80
CA ASP A 384 -85.49 -20.20 63.62
C ASP A 384 -85.90 -19.51 62.31
N ALA A 385 -87.18 -19.13 62.18
CA ALA A 385 -87.68 -18.41 61.01
C ALA A 385 -86.99 -17.04 60.83
N VAL A 386 -86.89 -16.25 61.91
CA VAL A 386 -86.25 -14.93 61.89
C VAL A 386 -84.74 -15.04 61.60
N LEU A 387 -84.04 -15.99 62.22
CA LEU A 387 -82.61 -16.19 61.97
C LEU A 387 -82.32 -16.74 60.57
N SER A 388 -83.17 -17.62 60.05
CA SER A 388 -83.11 -18.13 58.67
C SER A 388 -83.24 -16.98 57.67
N ASP A 389 -84.16 -16.04 57.93
CA ASP A 389 -84.33 -14.85 57.10
C ASP A 389 -83.13 -13.89 57.19
N VAL A 390 -82.54 -13.72 58.39
CA VAL A 390 -81.26 -12.99 58.54
C VAL A 390 -80.15 -13.64 57.73
N GLU A 391 -80.05 -14.97 57.76
CA GLU A 391 -79.05 -15.73 57.00
C GLU A 391 -79.27 -15.64 55.49
N LEU A 392 -80.53 -15.66 55.05
CA LEU A 392 -80.91 -15.45 53.67
C LEU A 392 -80.46 -14.07 53.19
N VAL A 393 -80.77 -13.01 53.95
CA VAL A 393 -80.31 -11.65 53.64
C VAL A 393 -78.77 -11.60 53.61
N GLN A 394 -78.08 -12.13 54.63
CA GLN A 394 -76.61 -12.22 54.68
C GLN A 394 -75.96 -12.95 53.50
N GLY A 395 -76.69 -13.86 52.84
CA GLY A 395 -76.25 -14.57 51.65
C GLY A 395 -76.39 -13.77 50.35
N LYS A 396 -77.12 -12.64 50.37
CA LYS A 396 -77.40 -11.79 49.20
C LYS A 396 -76.63 -10.48 49.16
N ILE A 397 -76.00 -10.09 50.28
CA ILE A 397 -75.22 -8.87 50.41
C ILE A 397 -73.72 -9.14 50.45
N ASP A 398 -72.94 -8.25 49.84
CA ASP A 398 -71.48 -8.32 49.88
C ASP A 398 -70.89 -7.80 51.21
N ALA A 399 -69.56 -7.82 51.34
CA ALA A 399 -68.87 -7.44 52.58
C ALA A 399 -69.11 -5.98 53.01
N ASP A 400 -69.22 -5.07 52.03
CA ASP A 400 -69.41 -3.65 52.26
C ASP A 400 -70.88 -3.36 52.60
N GLU A 401 -71.81 -4.01 51.89
CA GLU A 401 -73.24 -4.00 52.22
C GLU A 401 -73.50 -4.58 53.62
N ILE A 402 -72.82 -5.67 54.01
CA ILE A 402 -72.88 -6.23 55.38
C ILE A 402 -72.36 -5.24 56.42
N ALA A 403 -71.27 -4.52 56.11
CA ALA A 403 -70.71 -3.52 57.03
C ALA A 403 -71.65 -2.31 57.19
N ALA A 404 -72.25 -1.83 56.10
CA ALA A 404 -73.21 -0.74 56.12
C ALA A 404 -74.45 -1.11 56.95
N LEU A 405 -75.04 -2.28 56.69
CA LEU A 405 -76.21 -2.77 57.42
C LEU A 405 -75.90 -3.03 58.90
N ALA A 406 -74.73 -3.63 59.19
CA ALA A 406 -74.29 -3.80 60.56
C ALA A 406 -74.09 -2.45 61.27
N GLY A 407 -73.57 -1.44 60.57
CA GLY A 407 -73.43 -0.07 61.10
C GLY A 407 -74.77 0.58 61.46
N GLN A 408 -75.81 0.35 60.65
CA GLN A 408 -77.16 0.85 60.90
C GLN A 408 -77.86 0.12 62.06
N LEU A 409 -77.60 -1.17 62.23
CA LEU A 409 -78.20 -2.00 63.30
C LEU A 409 -77.43 -1.94 64.63
N ASN A 410 -76.16 -1.53 64.60
CA ASN A 410 -75.31 -1.53 65.78
C ASN A 410 -75.79 -0.52 66.83
N GLY A 411 -76.10 -1.00 68.03
CA GLY A 411 -76.51 -0.16 69.16
C GLY A 411 -78.01 0.15 69.23
N LEU A 412 -78.81 -0.26 68.23
CA LEU A 412 -80.26 -0.22 68.31
C LEU A 412 -80.78 -1.26 69.30
N LYS A 413 -81.80 -0.90 70.08
CA LYS A 413 -82.43 -1.79 71.09
C LYS A 413 -83.96 -1.80 71.03
N VAL A 414 -84.55 -0.95 70.21
CA VAL A 414 -86.00 -0.84 70.04
C VAL A 414 -86.39 -1.77 68.89
N ALA A 415 -87.30 -2.72 69.16
CA ALA A 415 -87.67 -3.75 68.19
C ALA A 415 -88.23 -3.15 66.88
N ASP A 416 -89.02 -2.09 66.95
CA ASP A 416 -89.60 -1.45 65.76
C ASP A 416 -88.55 -0.72 64.90
N GLU A 417 -87.53 -0.11 65.52
CA GLU A 417 -86.43 0.53 64.80
C GLU A 417 -85.55 -0.51 64.11
N ILE A 418 -85.25 -1.62 64.79
CA ILE A 418 -84.51 -2.75 64.23
C ILE A 418 -85.30 -3.37 63.07
N ARG A 419 -86.61 -3.56 63.22
CA ARG A 419 -87.49 -4.05 62.16
C ARG A 419 -87.54 -3.09 60.97
N GLY A 420 -87.55 -1.79 61.22
CA GLY A 420 -87.50 -0.75 60.18
C GLY A 420 -86.24 -0.85 59.32
N VAL A 421 -85.06 -1.00 59.95
CA VAL A 421 -83.79 -1.16 59.23
C VAL A 421 -83.76 -2.46 58.41
N TRP A 422 -84.22 -3.58 58.97
CA TRP A 422 -84.34 -4.84 58.22
C TRP A 422 -85.34 -4.74 57.07
N SER A 423 -86.46 -4.04 57.26
CA SER A 423 -87.50 -3.86 56.24
C SER A 423 -87.01 -3.02 55.07
N GLU A 424 -86.28 -1.92 55.33
CA GLU A 424 -85.69 -1.10 54.28
C GLU A 424 -84.62 -1.87 53.50
N GLU A 425 -83.82 -2.69 54.18
CA GLU A 425 -82.82 -3.51 53.50
C GLU A 425 -83.46 -4.63 52.67
N VAL A 426 -84.49 -5.30 53.17
CA VAL A 426 -85.24 -6.31 52.40
C VAL A 426 -85.90 -5.66 51.17
N LYS A 427 -86.49 -4.47 51.31
CA LYS A 427 -87.04 -3.71 50.16
C LYS A 427 -85.95 -3.35 49.15
N ARG A 428 -84.78 -2.89 49.61
CA ARG A 428 -83.64 -2.59 48.73
C ARG A 428 -83.18 -3.82 47.95
N LEU A 429 -83.13 -4.98 48.61
CA LEU A 429 -82.73 -6.24 47.98
C LEU A 429 -83.77 -6.78 47.00
N ILE A 430 -85.06 -6.59 47.29
CA ILE A 430 -86.14 -6.90 46.35
C ILE A 430 -86.06 -5.98 45.12
N ALA A 431 -85.89 -4.67 45.32
CA ALA A 431 -85.73 -3.70 44.24
C ALA A 431 -84.48 -3.97 43.37
N ALA A 432 -83.42 -4.48 43.98
CA ALA A 432 -82.20 -4.91 43.27
C ALA A 432 -82.30 -6.31 42.64
N GLY A 433 -83.44 -7.00 42.76
CA GLY A 433 -83.68 -8.35 42.21
C GLY A 433 -82.90 -9.47 42.92
N LYS A 434 -82.34 -9.21 44.11
CA LYS A 434 -81.56 -10.17 44.91
C LYS A 434 -82.43 -11.05 45.83
N LEU A 435 -83.64 -10.58 46.15
CA LEU A 435 -84.70 -11.30 46.87
C LEU A 435 -86.03 -11.20 46.10
N LYS A 436 -86.94 -12.15 46.32
CA LYS A 436 -88.29 -12.11 45.74
C LYS A 436 -89.29 -11.55 46.76
N ASP A 437 -90.41 -11.04 46.26
CA ASP A 437 -91.54 -10.66 47.11
C ASP A 437 -92.01 -11.85 47.94
N GLY A 438 -91.89 -11.72 49.26
CA GLY A 438 -92.21 -12.77 50.21
C GLY A 438 -91.05 -13.67 50.64
N ASP A 439 -89.82 -13.37 50.23
CA ASP A 439 -88.62 -13.82 50.94
C ASP A 439 -88.42 -12.95 52.20
N ALA A 440 -87.75 -13.47 53.24
CA ALA A 440 -87.47 -12.74 54.47
C ALA A 440 -88.72 -12.23 55.24
N LYS A 441 -89.86 -12.93 55.12
CA LYS A 441 -91.16 -12.52 55.69
C LYS A 441 -91.12 -12.29 57.20
N SER A 442 -90.39 -13.11 57.93
CA SER A 442 -90.32 -13.04 59.39
C SER A 442 -89.50 -11.85 59.90
N LEU A 443 -88.74 -11.17 59.03
CA LEU A 443 -88.04 -9.92 59.35
C LEU A 443 -88.86 -8.66 59.13
N VAL A 444 -89.95 -8.75 58.36
CA VAL A 444 -90.72 -7.59 57.89
C VAL A 444 -92.19 -7.61 58.34
N GLN A 445 -92.64 -8.71 58.95
CA GLN A 445 -93.97 -8.91 59.50
C GLN A 445 -93.97 -8.67 61.01
#